data_AF-A0A0C3BWZ3-F1
#
_entry.id   AF-A0A0C3BWZ3-F1
#
_cell.length_a   1.000
_cell.length_b   1.000
_cell.length_c   1.000
_cell.angle_alpha   90.00
_cell.angle_beta   90.00
_cell.angle_gamma   90.00
#
_symmetry.space_group_name_H-M   'P 1'
#
loop_
_entity.id
_entity.type
_entity.pdbx_description
1 polymer ?
#
loop_
_entity_poly.entity_id
_entity_poly.type
_entity_poly.pdbx_seq_one_letter_code
_entity_poly.pdbx_strand_id
1 'polypeptide(L)'
;MRLPSPRMARPAQSLVPDGLEHPKYKSRRSYIGIYIICWKYALGQLAERGHYKSLSPNLSIHSLMSSHVAHLLRVRVLQELELLADCLQTRPQGSDGTTLIRRLTRAEWKSIKSTGVIPYGNAVAVVVVPPLNRDPTTKMRPQASVDAAAIRQDISTDDHTSPRPLPPLSTLHPVTEPSDHDDLPNYLPSSKVPLYNGLSLFPSRSQRAVLHARLTRLVSIERRARYREHGRPENSATPQSTEPKDKRVGGDQKASHAFLLVSDEKTALRADMAATAIALWRVRMWEGAGWEEFGGGRSGWEFRSP
;
A
#
# COMPACT_ATOMS: atom_id res chain seq x y z
N MET A 1 -25.58 12.45 2.05
CA MET A 1 -25.62 13.94 2.09
C MET A 1 -26.97 14.40 1.54
N ARG A 2 -27.65 15.37 2.16
CA ARG A 2 -28.92 15.93 1.66
C ARG A 2 -28.62 17.15 0.79
N LEU A 3 -29.16 17.20 -0.42
CA LEU A 3 -29.10 18.38 -1.29
C LEU A 3 -30.35 19.24 -1.07
N PRO A 4 -30.26 20.58 -1.18
CA PRO A 4 -31.43 21.45 -1.11
C PRO A 4 -32.41 21.09 -2.22
N SER A 5 -33.69 20.93 -1.88
CA SER A 5 -34.76 20.50 -2.78
C SER A 5 -35.85 21.57 -2.87
N PRO A 6 -36.45 21.82 -4.05
CA PRO A 6 -37.61 22.69 -4.18
C PRO A 6 -38.79 22.18 -3.33
N ARG A 7 -39.58 23.12 -2.80
CA ARG A 7 -40.54 22.98 -1.68
C ARG A 7 -41.63 21.88 -1.80
N MET A 8 -41.71 21.14 -2.90
CA MET A 8 -42.69 20.06 -3.10
C MET A 8 -42.06 18.71 -3.51
N ALA A 9 -40.75 18.63 -3.75
CA ALA A 9 -40.07 17.39 -4.10
C ALA A 9 -39.35 16.79 -2.88
N ARG A 10 -39.51 15.48 -2.66
CA ARG A 10 -38.70 14.73 -1.68
C ARG A 10 -37.21 14.98 -1.98
N PRO A 11 -36.37 15.22 -0.97
CA PRO A 11 -34.98 15.61 -1.20
C PRO A 11 -34.21 14.50 -1.91
N ALA A 12 -33.45 14.88 -2.93
CA ALA A 12 -32.48 14.00 -3.56
C ALA A 12 -31.43 13.58 -2.53
N GLN A 13 -31.19 12.27 -2.41
CA GLN A 13 -30.20 11.71 -1.51
C GLN A 13 -29.13 11.03 -2.35
N SER A 14 -27.87 11.25 -2.01
CA SER A 14 -26.78 10.52 -2.64
C SER A 14 -26.08 9.63 -1.62
N LEU A 15 -25.81 8.39 -2.03
CA LEU A 15 -24.92 7.49 -1.33
C LEU A 15 -23.51 8.08 -1.41
N VAL A 16 -22.78 8.07 -0.30
CA VAL A 16 -21.40 8.54 -0.21
C VAL A 16 -20.56 7.50 0.53
N PRO A 17 -19.28 7.32 0.17
CA PRO A 17 -18.42 6.41 0.91
C PRO A 17 -18.12 7.00 2.29
N ASP A 18 -18.20 6.16 3.32
CA ASP A 18 -17.92 6.54 4.71
C ASP A 18 -17.03 5.47 5.37
N GLY A 19 -16.26 5.86 6.40
CA GLY A 19 -15.43 4.94 7.19
C GLY A 19 -14.24 4.27 6.48
N LEU A 20 -13.87 4.73 5.28
CA LEU A 20 -12.68 4.24 4.56
C LEU A 20 -11.38 4.87 5.10
N GLU A 21 -11.42 6.16 5.40
CA GLU A 21 -10.32 6.91 6.00
C GLU A 21 -10.11 6.52 7.48
N HIS A 22 -8.94 6.81 8.03
CA HIS A 22 -8.63 6.53 9.42
C HIS A 22 -9.40 7.47 10.36
N PRO A 23 -9.98 6.96 11.47
CA PRO A 23 -10.83 7.75 12.38
C PRO A 23 -10.17 9.03 12.93
N LYS A 24 -8.85 9.03 13.16
CA LYS A 24 -8.07 10.24 13.55
C LYS A 24 -8.23 11.40 12.55
N TYR A 25 -8.40 11.11 11.26
CA TYR A 25 -8.50 12.12 10.21
C TYR A 25 -9.96 12.45 9.88
N LYS A 26 -10.86 11.46 9.99
CA LYS A 26 -12.27 11.63 9.66
C LYS A 26 -13.16 10.70 10.46
N SER A 27 -13.97 11.29 11.34
CA SER A 27 -15.05 10.58 12.01
C SER A 27 -16.15 10.19 11.01
N ARG A 28 -16.74 9.01 11.23
CA ARG A 28 -17.91 8.58 10.48
C ARG A 28 -19.06 9.54 10.72
N ARG A 29 -19.81 9.88 9.67
CA ARG A 29 -20.90 10.87 9.75
C ARG A 29 -22.29 10.24 9.66
N SER A 30 -22.38 9.01 9.18
CA SER A 30 -23.65 8.40 8.78
C SER A 30 -24.11 7.36 9.81
N TYR A 31 -25.33 7.54 10.33
CA TYR A 31 -25.98 6.56 11.23
C TYR A 31 -26.68 5.43 10.45
N ILE A 32 -26.98 5.64 9.16
CA ILE A 32 -27.60 4.65 8.28
C ILE A 32 -26.66 4.44 7.09
N GLY A 33 -26.32 3.19 6.81
CA GLY A 33 -25.43 2.82 5.72
C GLY A 33 -25.62 1.37 5.30
N ILE A 34 -24.94 1.01 4.21
CA ILE A 34 -24.85 -0.36 3.71
C ILE A 34 -23.39 -0.76 3.63
N TYR A 35 -23.11 -2.01 3.97
CA TYR A 35 -21.81 -2.61 3.76
C TYR A 35 -21.77 -3.24 2.38
N ILE A 36 -20.72 -2.94 1.64
CA ILE A 36 -20.42 -3.58 0.37
C ILE A 36 -19.13 -4.38 0.53
N ILE A 37 -19.07 -5.51 -0.16
CA ILE A 37 -17.82 -6.26 -0.29
C ILE A 37 -16.76 -5.32 -0.90
N CYS A 38 -15.51 -5.43 -0.44
CA CYS A 38 -14.39 -4.62 -0.93
C CYS A 38 -13.97 -5.07 -2.33
N TRP A 39 -14.85 -4.83 -3.31
CA TRP A 39 -14.69 -5.25 -4.69
C TRP A 39 -15.36 -4.25 -5.63
N LYS A 40 -14.59 -3.68 -6.54
CA LYS A 40 -15.05 -2.63 -7.46
C LYS A 40 -16.27 -3.03 -8.29
N TYR A 41 -16.34 -4.28 -8.75
CA TYR A 41 -17.46 -4.77 -9.56
C TYR A 41 -18.75 -4.97 -8.75
N ALA A 42 -18.65 -5.29 -7.46
CA ALA A 42 -19.83 -5.40 -6.60
C ALA A 42 -20.60 -4.07 -6.52
N LEU A 43 -19.88 -2.94 -6.53
CA LEU A 43 -20.50 -1.62 -6.58
C LEU A 43 -21.20 -1.35 -7.92
N GLY A 44 -20.63 -1.80 -9.03
CA GLY A 44 -21.28 -1.73 -10.35
C GLY A 44 -22.59 -2.52 -10.39
N GLN A 45 -22.55 -3.78 -9.93
CA GLN A 45 -23.74 -4.61 -9.82
C GLN A 45 -24.81 -4.01 -8.89
N LEU A 46 -24.39 -3.39 -7.77
CA LEU A 46 -25.31 -2.67 -6.89
C LEU A 46 -26.00 -1.50 -7.60
N ALA A 47 -25.26 -0.76 -8.43
CA ALA A 47 -25.79 0.36 -9.21
C ALA A 47 -26.80 -0.11 -10.27
N GLU A 48 -26.47 -1.17 -11.00
CA GLU A 48 -27.29 -1.77 -12.05
C GLU A 48 -28.59 -2.38 -11.50
N ARG A 49 -28.50 -3.17 -10.43
CA ARG A 49 -29.67 -3.85 -9.84
C ARG A 49 -30.58 -2.92 -9.04
N GLY A 50 -30.07 -1.78 -8.58
CA GLY A 50 -30.88 -0.80 -7.87
C GLY A 50 -31.32 -1.20 -6.46
N HIS A 51 -30.75 -2.25 -5.85
CA HIS A 51 -31.16 -2.74 -4.52
C HIS A 51 -31.09 -1.66 -3.42
N TYR A 52 -30.21 -0.68 -3.58
CA TYR A 52 -30.09 0.46 -2.65
C TYR A 52 -31.35 1.35 -2.61
N LYS A 53 -32.22 1.31 -3.63
CA LYS A 53 -33.47 2.08 -3.69
C LYS A 53 -34.49 1.61 -2.63
N SER A 54 -34.33 0.40 -2.08
CA SER A 54 -35.14 -0.09 -0.96
C SER A 54 -34.96 0.74 0.31
N LEU A 55 -33.79 1.37 0.50
CA LEU A 55 -33.51 2.25 1.64
C LEU A 55 -34.18 3.61 1.50
N SER A 56 -34.24 4.13 0.27
CA SER A 56 -34.87 5.40 -0.07
C SER A 56 -35.08 5.47 -1.59
N PRO A 57 -36.29 5.75 -2.08
CA PRO A 57 -36.60 5.75 -3.51
C PRO A 57 -35.84 6.84 -4.29
N ASN A 58 -35.39 7.90 -3.61
CA ASN A 58 -34.64 9.01 -4.20
C ASN A 58 -33.14 8.93 -3.90
N LEU A 59 -32.65 7.77 -3.46
CA LEU A 59 -31.24 7.51 -3.32
C LEU A 59 -30.62 7.32 -4.70
N SER A 60 -29.47 7.94 -4.94
CA SER A 60 -28.69 7.77 -6.17
C SER A 60 -27.22 7.47 -5.86
N ILE A 61 -26.59 6.66 -6.72
CA ILE A 61 -25.15 6.41 -6.68
C ILE A 61 -24.48 7.31 -7.71
N HIS A 62 -23.49 8.09 -7.25
CA HIS A 62 -22.72 8.96 -8.14
C HIS A 62 -21.84 8.13 -9.09
N SER A 63 -21.71 8.51 -10.37
CA SER A 63 -20.90 7.80 -11.38
C SER A 63 -19.45 7.63 -10.95
N LEU A 64 -18.86 8.67 -10.34
CA LEU A 64 -17.51 8.65 -9.78
C LEU A 64 -17.36 7.89 -8.45
N MET A 65 -18.41 7.26 -7.92
CA MET A 65 -18.36 6.56 -6.63
C MET A 65 -17.21 5.54 -6.57
N SER A 66 -17.05 4.75 -7.64
CA SER A 66 -16.00 3.74 -7.72
C SER A 66 -14.60 4.34 -7.62
N SER A 67 -14.35 5.40 -8.40
CA SER A 67 -13.08 6.16 -8.36
C SER A 67 -12.86 6.80 -7.00
N HIS A 68 -13.90 7.34 -6.37
CA HIS A 68 -13.84 7.94 -5.05
C HIS A 68 -13.47 6.93 -3.96
N VAL A 69 -14.08 5.74 -3.95
CA VAL A 69 -13.72 4.66 -3.03
C VAL A 69 -12.26 4.24 -3.25
N ALA A 70 -11.85 4.05 -4.51
CA ALA A 70 -10.48 3.68 -4.87
C ALA A 70 -9.45 4.73 -4.38
N HIS A 71 -9.77 6.00 -4.50
CA HIS A 71 -8.97 7.11 -3.99
C HIS A 71 -8.90 7.09 -2.45
N LEU A 72 -10.03 6.95 -1.76
CA LEU A 72 -10.06 6.93 -0.29
C LEU A 72 -9.31 5.74 0.31
N LEU A 73 -9.33 4.57 -0.34
CA LEU A 73 -8.52 3.42 0.08
C LEU A 73 -7.01 3.71 -0.04
N ARG A 74 -6.59 4.41 -1.09
CA ARG A 74 -5.20 4.87 -1.26
C ARG A 74 -4.82 5.93 -0.21
N VAL A 75 -5.72 6.88 0.06
CA VAL A 75 -5.55 7.86 1.15
C VAL A 75 -5.39 7.14 2.49
N ARG A 76 -6.16 6.08 2.73
CA ARG A 76 -6.04 5.26 3.94
C ARG A 76 -4.64 4.66 4.09
N VAL A 77 -4.06 4.09 3.03
CA VAL A 77 -2.66 3.60 3.05
C VAL A 77 -1.69 4.71 3.46
N LEU A 78 -1.84 5.91 2.88
CA LEU A 78 -1.00 7.04 3.24
C LEU A 78 -1.18 7.41 4.72
N GLN A 79 -2.42 7.53 5.20
CA GLN A 79 -2.74 7.85 6.59
C GLN A 79 -2.09 6.85 7.56
N GLU A 80 -2.18 5.54 7.31
CA GLU A 80 -1.54 4.53 8.16
C GLU A 80 -0.02 4.69 8.22
N LEU A 81 0.64 4.98 7.09
CA LEU A 81 2.08 5.27 7.07
C LEU A 81 2.47 6.50 7.89
N GLU A 82 1.61 7.51 7.94
CA GLU A 82 1.84 8.72 8.73
C GLU A 82 1.69 8.44 10.23
N LEU A 83 0.64 7.71 10.61
CA LEU A 83 0.44 7.27 12.00
C LEU A 83 1.57 6.38 12.49
N LEU A 84 2.06 5.49 11.62
CA LEU A 84 3.21 4.66 11.93
C LEU A 84 4.48 5.50 12.13
N ALA A 85 4.66 6.56 11.32
CA ALA A 85 5.79 7.47 11.47
C ALA A 85 5.72 8.23 12.81
N ASP A 86 4.54 8.73 13.18
CA ASP A 86 4.30 9.36 14.48
C ASP A 86 4.61 8.39 15.62
N CYS A 87 4.10 7.15 15.54
CA CYS A 87 4.33 6.12 16.54
C CYS A 87 5.83 5.81 16.73
N LEU A 88 6.55 5.57 15.63
CA LEU A 88 7.99 5.29 15.67
C LEU A 88 8.84 6.45 16.18
N GLN A 89 8.40 7.70 15.95
CA GLN A 89 9.08 8.87 16.51
C GLN A 89 8.95 8.93 18.02
N THR A 90 7.81 8.52 18.58
CA THR A 90 7.57 8.52 20.03
C THR A 90 8.17 7.32 20.76
N ARG A 91 8.38 6.19 20.07
CA ARG A 91 8.91 4.95 20.65
C ARG A 91 10.09 4.40 19.82
N PRO A 92 11.27 5.05 19.90
CA PRO A 92 12.42 4.62 19.12
C PRO A 92 13.08 3.33 19.64
N GLN A 93 12.75 2.91 20.87
CA GLN A 93 13.39 1.77 21.54
C GLN A 93 13.04 0.42 20.89
N GLY A 94 13.97 -0.54 20.87
CA GLY A 94 13.81 -1.89 20.33
C GLY A 94 14.00 -1.99 18.82
N SER A 95 14.67 -1.01 18.19
CA SER A 95 14.93 -1.01 16.74
C SER A 95 16.07 -1.94 16.31
N ASP A 96 16.83 -2.43 17.28
CA ASP A 96 18.03 -3.25 17.10
C ASP A 96 17.74 -4.68 16.62
N GLY A 97 16.61 -5.27 17.01
CA GLY A 97 16.26 -6.64 16.67
C GLY A 97 15.76 -6.79 15.23
N THR A 98 14.62 -6.15 14.94
CA THR A 98 13.97 -6.23 13.63
C THR A 98 13.51 -4.85 13.18
N THR A 99 13.86 -4.46 11.95
CA THR A 99 13.35 -3.22 11.33
C THR A 99 11.94 -3.44 10.76
N LEU A 100 11.01 -2.51 11.00
CA LEU A 100 9.67 -2.55 10.40
C LEU A 100 9.70 -2.30 8.90
N ILE A 101 10.64 -1.48 8.45
CA ILE A 101 10.81 -1.13 7.06
C ILE A 101 12.28 -0.96 6.72
N ARG A 102 12.66 -1.48 5.56
CA ARG A 102 13.96 -1.19 4.96
C ARG A 102 13.86 -1.16 3.44
N ARG A 103 14.84 -0.53 2.81
CA ARG A 103 15.03 -0.67 1.36
C ARG A 103 15.76 -1.97 1.09
N LEU A 104 15.30 -2.73 0.10
CA LEU A 104 16.04 -3.87 -0.42
C LEU A 104 17.26 -3.39 -1.18
N THR A 105 18.37 -4.12 -1.13
CA THR A 105 19.51 -3.89 -2.02
C THR A 105 19.16 -4.27 -3.47
N ARG A 106 20.00 -3.87 -4.43
CA ARG A 106 19.82 -4.29 -5.83
C ARG A 106 20.01 -5.78 -6.00
N ALA A 107 20.94 -6.41 -5.28
CA ALA A 107 21.10 -7.86 -5.24
C ALA A 107 19.83 -8.57 -4.74
N GLU A 108 19.31 -8.16 -3.58
CA GLU A 108 18.09 -8.74 -3.00
C GLU A 108 16.91 -8.59 -3.95
N TRP A 109 16.75 -7.39 -4.52
CA TRP A 109 15.68 -7.12 -5.48
C TRP A 109 15.81 -7.93 -6.78
N LYS A 110 17.04 -8.11 -7.28
CA LYS A 110 17.31 -8.96 -8.45
C LYS A 110 16.98 -10.42 -8.14
N SER A 111 17.36 -10.91 -6.96
CA SER A 111 17.06 -12.25 -6.48
C SER A 111 15.55 -12.52 -6.47
N ILE A 112 14.76 -11.65 -5.82
CA ILE A 112 13.29 -11.79 -5.79
C ILE A 112 12.68 -11.82 -7.19
N LYS A 113 13.19 -10.99 -8.12
CA LYS A 113 12.71 -11.01 -9.51
C LYS A 113 13.05 -12.30 -10.25
N SER A 114 14.23 -12.86 -10.02
CA SER A 114 14.68 -14.08 -10.71
C SER A 114 14.07 -15.34 -10.13
N THR A 115 13.92 -15.43 -8.81
CA THR A 115 13.38 -16.61 -8.12
C THR A 115 11.87 -16.57 -8.03
N GLY A 116 11.27 -15.38 -7.99
CA GLY A 116 9.87 -15.20 -7.67
C GLY A 116 9.54 -15.52 -6.20
N VAL A 117 10.55 -15.65 -5.32
CA VAL A 117 10.39 -15.99 -3.90
C VAL A 117 10.87 -14.82 -3.04
N ILE A 118 10.16 -14.54 -1.94
CA ILE A 118 10.56 -13.52 -0.96
C ILE A 118 11.30 -14.22 0.20
N PRO A 119 12.62 -14.00 0.38
CA PRO A 119 13.43 -14.73 1.35
C PRO A 119 13.35 -14.11 2.76
N TYR A 120 12.16 -13.68 3.18
CA TYR A 120 11.94 -13.01 4.47
C TYR A 120 10.65 -13.53 5.11
N GLY A 121 10.78 -14.40 6.11
CA GLY A 121 9.66 -15.06 6.80
C GLY A 121 8.66 -14.09 7.44
N ASN A 122 9.13 -12.93 7.89
CA ASN A 122 8.33 -11.88 8.53
C ASN A 122 7.88 -10.76 7.57
N ALA A 123 8.05 -10.94 6.26
CA ALA A 123 7.55 -9.96 5.29
C ALA A 123 6.03 -9.96 5.26
N VAL A 124 5.43 -8.77 5.31
CA VAL A 124 3.98 -8.61 5.09
C VAL A 124 3.65 -7.99 3.74
N ALA A 125 4.59 -7.25 3.14
CA ALA A 125 4.48 -6.73 1.79
C ALA A 125 5.84 -6.27 1.26
N VAL A 126 5.99 -6.27 -0.06
CA VAL A 126 7.06 -5.53 -0.76
C VAL A 126 6.41 -4.45 -1.59
N VAL A 127 6.86 -3.19 -1.46
CA VAL A 127 6.30 -2.06 -2.23
C VAL A 127 7.38 -1.45 -3.10
N VAL A 128 7.21 -1.50 -4.42
CA VAL A 128 8.17 -0.95 -5.39
C VAL A 128 7.74 0.45 -5.77
N VAL A 129 8.45 1.47 -5.28
CA VAL A 129 8.12 2.88 -5.54
C VAL A 129 9.38 3.61 -6.01
N PRO A 130 9.60 3.74 -7.34
CA PRO A 130 10.69 4.55 -7.86
C PRO A 130 10.50 6.03 -7.50
N PRO A 131 11.59 6.79 -7.29
CA PRO A 131 11.51 8.23 -7.17
C PRO A 131 10.96 8.81 -8.48
N LEU A 132 10.12 9.84 -8.37
CA LEU A 132 9.54 10.47 -9.55
C LEU A 132 10.59 11.25 -10.33
N ASN A 133 10.53 11.12 -11.65
CA ASN A 133 11.29 11.95 -12.56
C ASN A 133 10.82 13.41 -12.46
N ARG A 134 11.74 14.34 -12.72
CA ARG A 134 11.40 15.75 -12.93
C ARG A 134 10.47 15.82 -14.13
N ASP A 135 9.44 16.65 -14.03
CA ASP A 135 8.57 16.96 -15.16
C ASP A 135 9.42 17.60 -16.27
N PRO A 136 9.34 17.11 -17.52
CA PRO A 136 10.13 17.64 -18.63
C PRO A 136 9.87 19.13 -18.90
N THR A 137 8.65 19.60 -18.64
CA THR A 137 8.26 20.99 -18.92
C THR A 137 8.70 21.94 -17.80
N THR A 138 8.27 21.65 -16.56
CA THR A 138 8.57 22.49 -15.40
C THR A 138 9.98 22.27 -14.84
N LYS A 139 10.66 21.17 -15.21
CA LYS A 139 11.94 20.69 -14.64
C LYS A 139 11.91 20.46 -13.12
N MET A 140 10.75 20.58 -12.49
CA MET A 140 10.55 20.37 -11.06
C MET A 140 10.07 18.95 -10.80
N ARG A 141 10.36 18.42 -9.61
CA ARG A 141 9.74 17.17 -9.17
C ARG A 141 8.30 17.45 -8.76
N PRO A 142 7.33 16.58 -9.11
CA PRO A 142 5.95 16.72 -8.65
C PRO A 142 5.90 16.90 -7.14
N GLN A 143 5.14 17.88 -6.68
CA GLN A 143 4.96 18.12 -5.26
C GLN A 143 4.08 17.04 -4.65
N ALA A 144 4.44 16.59 -3.46
CA ALA A 144 3.66 15.63 -2.69
C ALA A 144 2.35 16.30 -2.23
N SER A 145 1.21 15.84 -2.75
CA SER A 145 -0.12 16.27 -2.32
C SER A 145 -1.06 15.07 -2.15
N VAL A 146 -1.94 15.17 -1.15
CA VAL A 146 -3.01 14.19 -0.88
C VAL A 146 -4.37 14.74 -1.31
N ASP A 147 -4.43 16.01 -1.72
CA ASP A 147 -5.69 16.69 -2.00
C ASP A 147 -6.35 16.14 -3.27
N ALA A 148 -7.65 15.86 -3.16
CA ALA A 148 -8.45 15.38 -4.29
C ALA A 148 -8.46 16.35 -5.48
N ALA A 149 -8.29 17.65 -5.24
CA ALA A 149 -8.20 18.66 -6.28
C ALA A 149 -6.93 18.52 -7.12
N ALA A 150 -5.77 18.30 -6.47
CA ALA A 150 -4.49 18.09 -7.16
C ALA A 150 -4.52 16.82 -8.02
N ILE A 151 -5.22 15.78 -7.56
CA ILE A 151 -5.35 14.51 -8.27
C ILE A 151 -6.14 14.66 -9.58
N ARG A 152 -7.16 15.52 -9.62
CA ARG A 152 -7.93 15.76 -10.85
C ARG A 152 -7.06 16.38 -11.94
N GLN A 153 -6.16 17.29 -11.56
CA GLN A 153 -5.22 17.92 -12.48
C GLN A 153 -4.19 16.93 -13.03
N ASP A 154 -3.67 16.05 -12.18
CA ASP A 154 -2.74 14.98 -12.58
C ASP A 154 -3.37 14.02 -13.61
N ILE A 155 -4.62 13.58 -13.38
CA ILE A 155 -5.28 12.61 -14.27
C ILE A 155 -5.57 13.23 -15.64
N SER A 156 -5.95 14.51 -15.69
CA SER A 156 -6.24 15.19 -16.96
C SER A 156 -5.02 15.46 -17.83
N THR A 157 -3.81 15.51 -17.26
CA THR A 157 -2.58 15.85 -17.98
C THR A 157 -1.76 14.62 -18.38
N ASP A 158 -1.89 13.51 -17.65
CA ASP A 158 -1.19 12.24 -17.94
C ASP A 158 -1.98 11.28 -18.86
N ASP A 159 -3.10 11.72 -19.46
CA ASP A 159 -3.88 10.92 -20.45
C ASP A 159 -3.13 10.70 -21.79
N HIS A 160 -1.87 11.10 -21.84
CA HIS A 160 -0.93 10.75 -22.89
C HIS A 160 -0.52 9.28 -22.78
N THR A 161 -1.39 8.40 -23.30
CA THR A 161 -1.06 7.22 -24.12
C THR A 161 0.38 6.70 -23.96
N SER A 162 0.75 6.26 -22.76
CA SER A 162 1.89 5.38 -22.61
C SER A 162 1.50 4.08 -23.33
N PRO A 163 2.15 3.69 -24.44
CA PRO A 163 1.76 2.48 -25.16
C PRO A 163 2.02 1.22 -24.34
N ARG A 164 2.76 1.34 -23.23
CA ARG A 164 3.04 0.20 -22.35
C ARG A 164 1.88 0.00 -21.39
N PRO A 165 1.32 -1.22 -21.30
CA PRO A 165 0.31 -1.53 -20.30
C PRO A 165 0.87 -1.28 -18.90
N LEU A 166 0.01 -0.81 -18.00
CA LEU A 166 0.39 -0.66 -16.60
C LEU A 166 0.78 -2.04 -16.04
N PRO A 167 1.82 -2.11 -15.19
CA PRO A 167 2.16 -3.35 -14.51
C PRO A 167 1.00 -3.81 -13.61
N PRO A 168 0.94 -5.09 -13.22
CA PRO A 168 -0.07 -5.55 -12.27
C PRO A 168 0.01 -4.75 -10.96
N LEU A 169 -1.15 -4.50 -10.34
CA LEU A 169 -1.23 -3.80 -9.06
C LEU A 169 -0.37 -4.48 -7.99
N SER A 170 -0.49 -5.80 -7.91
CA SER A 170 0.29 -6.64 -7.02
C SER A 170 0.42 -8.06 -7.57
N THR A 171 1.55 -8.71 -7.31
CA THR A 171 1.77 -10.15 -7.53
C THR A 171 2.00 -10.83 -6.19
N LEU A 172 1.42 -12.01 -5.96
CA LEU A 172 1.64 -12.79 -4.75
C LEU A 172 2.86 -13.70 -4.94
N HIS A 173 3.86 -13.57 -4.07
CA HIS A 173 5.08 -14.37 -4.10
C HIS A 173 5.13 -15.30 -2.89
N PRO A 174 5.50 -16.59 -3.06
CA PRO A 174 5.75 -17.46 -1.92
C PRO A 174 6.87 -16.89 -1.05
N VAL A 175 6.78 -17.15 0.25
CA VAL A 175 7.83 -16.85 1.22
C VAL A 175 8.71 -18.08 1.38
N THR A 176 10.02 -17.89 1.55
CA THR A 176 10.89 -18.99 1.98
C THR A 176 10.47 -19.39 3.39
N GLU A 177 9.79 -20.52 3.54
CA GLU A 177 9.45 -21.06 4.84
C GLU A 177 10.73 -21.54 5.53
N PRO A 178 10.93 -21.25 6.82
CA PRO A 178 12.00 -21.89 7.58
C PRO A 178 11.75 -23.39 7.54
N SER A 179 12.78 -24.15 7.19
CA SER A 179 12.78 -25.61 7.02
C SER A 179 12.50 -26.41 8.29
N ASP A 180 12.01 -25.78 9.35
CA ASP A 180 11.91 -26.36 10.70
C ASP A 180 10.51 -26.93 11.01
N HIS A 181 9.58 -26.96 10.04
CA HIS A 181 8.23 -27.49 10.20
C HIS A 181 7.94 -28.67 9.26
N ASP A 182 8.79 -29.70 9.30
CA ASP A 182 8.63 -30.93 8.52
C ASP A 182 7.40 -31.79 8.93
N ASP A 183 6.76 -31.48 10.06
CA ASP A 183 5.68 -32.32 10.61
C ASP A 183 4.25 -31.85 10.30
N LEU A 184 4.07 -30.66 9.72
CA LEU A 184 2.73 -30.22 9.31
C LEU A 184 2.41 -30.79 7.92
N PRO A 185 1.28 -31.48 7.76
CA PRO A 185 0.97 -32.08 6.47
C PRO A 185 0.76 -30.99 5.41
N ASN A 186 1.23 -31.25 4.19
CA ASN A 186 1.23 -30.39 2.98
C ASN A 186 -0.17 -29.90 2.50
N TYR A 187 -1.19 -29.90 3.36
CA TYR A 187 -2.56 -29.50 3.04
C TYR A 187 -2.80 -27.99 3.12
N LEU A 188 -1.97 -27.24 3.86
CA LEU A 188 -2.11 -25.79 3.93
C LEU A 188 -1.39 -25.13 2.74
N PRO A 189 -2.02 -24.14 2.07
CA PRO A 189 -1.34 -23.40 1.02
C PRO A 189 -0.16 -22.63 1.61
N SER A 190 0.96 -22.64 0.89
CA SER A 190 2.15 -21.90 1.30
C SER A 190 1.86 -20.41 1.49
N SER A 191 2.50 -19.81 2.50
CA SER A 191 2.34 -18.39 2.78
C SER A 191 2.81 -17.54 1.59
N LYS A 192 2.00 -16.56 1.20
CA LYS A 192 2.31 -15.66 0.08
C LYS A 192 2.28 -14.20 0.52
N VAL A 193 3.26 -13.44 0.05
CA VAL A 193 3.42 -12.02 0.34
C VAL A 193 3.17 -11.19 -0.92
N PRO A 194 2.33 -10.14 -0.85
CA PRO A 194 2.08 -9.26 -1.98
C PRO A 194 3.26 -8.33 -2.28
N LEU A 195 3.68 -8.34 -3.54
CA LEU A 195 4.60 -7.39 -4.13
C LEU A 195 3.78 -6.34 -4.91
N TYR A 196 3.66 -5.14 -4.36
CA TYR A 196 2.92 -4.03 -4.93
C TYR A 196 3.77 -3.20 -5.89
N ASN A 197 3.18 -2.85 -7.03
CA ASN A 197 3.77 -1.89 -7.95
C ASN A 197 3.24 -0.47 -7.66
N GLY A 198 4.12 0.44 -7.24
CA GLY A 198 3.77 1.81 -6.90
C GLY A 198 3.11 2.59 -8.04
N LEU A 199 3.38 2.25 -9.31
CA LEU A 199 2.77 2.92 -10.47
C LEU A 199 1.28 2.63 -10.56
N SER A 200 0.88 1.37 -10.36
CA SER A 200 -0.51 0.92 -10.41
C SER A 200 -1.23 1.12 -9.07
N LEU A 201 -0.49 1.00 -7.97
CA LEU A 201 -0.99 1.23 -6.61
C LEU A 201 -1.41 2.68 -6.41
N PHE A 202 -0.68 3.64 -6.97
CA PHE A 202 -1.03 5.06 -6.94
C PHE A 202 -0.89 5.64 -8.36
N PRO A 203 -1.97 5.68 -9.16
CA PRO A 203 -1.89 6.19 -10.53
C PRO A 203 -1.43 7.66 -10.59
N SER A 204 -1.93 8.50 -9.66
CA SER A 204 -1.56 9.91 -9.58
C SER A 204 -0.09 10.10 -9.20
N ARG A 205 0.61 10.96 -9.93
CA ARG A 205 2.02 11.34 -9.68
C ARG A 205 2.17 11.99 -8.31
N SER A 206 1.33 12.96 -7.95
CA SER A 206 1.41 13.62 -6.64
C SER A 206 1.25 12.62 -5.49
N GLN A 207 0.30 11.69 -5.56
CA GLN A 207 0.15 10.66 -4.53
C GLN A 207 1.34 9.69 -4.45
N ARG A 208 1.93 9.31 -5.60
CA ARG A 208 3.18 8.51 -5.61
C ARG A 208 4.33 9.25 -4.93
N ALA A 209 4.43 10.57 -5.14
CA ALA A 209 5.43 11.39 -4.48
C ALA A 209 5.25 11.33 -2.96
N VAL A 210 4.00 11.44 -2.48
CA VAL A 210 3.66 11.29 -1.05
C VAL A 210 4.04 9.90 -0.54
N LEU A 211 3.67 8.84 -1.26
CA LEU A 211 3.99 7.46 -0.87
C LEU A 211 5.51 7.27 -0.72
N HIS A 212 6.28 7.63 -1.75
CA HIS A 212 7.74 7.51 -1.72
C HIS A 212 8.35 8.33 -0.57
N ALA A 213 7.85 9.55 -0.35
CA ALA A 213 8.31 10.41 0.75
C ALA A 213 8.03 9.79 2.13
N ARG A 214 6.82 9.26 2.36
CA ARG A 214 6.44 8.61 3.63
C ARG A 214 7.25 7.34 3.90
N LEU A 215 7.42 6.47 2.91
CA LEU A 215 8.27 5.27 3.03
C LEU A 215 9.73 5.64 3.31
N THR A 216 10.25 6.68 2.65
CA THR A 216 11.62 7.17 2.90
C THR A 216 11.78 7.83 4.27
N ARG A 217 10.76 8.54 4.75
CA ARG A 217 10.72 9.10 6.11
C ARG A 217 10.78 7.99 7.15
N LEU A 218 9.95 6.94 7.01
CA LEU A 218 9.97 5.79 7.92
C LEU A 218 11.34 5.10 7.96
N VAL A 219 11.95 4.83 6.80
CA VAL A 219 13.31 4.26 6.73
C VAL A 219 14.34 5.17 7.43
N SER A 220 14.17 6.48 7.33
CA SER A 220 15.07 7.46 7.98
C SER A 220 14.88 7.49 9.51
N ILE A 221 13.63 7.38 9.99
CA ILE A 221 13.31 7.26 11.42
C ILE A 221 13.95 5.98 11.98
N GLU A 222 13.76 4.85 11.31
CA GLU A 222 14.34 3.56 11.71
C GLU A 222 15.88 3.58 11.73
N ARG A 223 16.50 4.18 10.72
CA ARG A 223 17.95 4.34 10.70
C ARG A 223 18.45 5.19 11.87
N ARG A 224 17.71 6.26 12.22
CA ARG A 224 18.06 7.15 13.33
C ARG A 224 17.85 6.47 14.68
N ALA A 225 16.79 5.68 14.84
CA ALA A 225 16.53 4.89 16.04
C ALA A 225 17.71 3.96 16.32
N ARG A 226 18.09 3.12 15.34
CA ARG A 226 19.23 2.19 15.48
C ARG A 226 20.55 2.89 15.80
N TYR A 227 20.81 4.03 15.15
CA TYR A 227 22.01 4.81 15.44
C TYR A 227 22.06 5.35 16.87
N ARG A 228 20.90 5.62 17.50
CA ARG A 228 20.84 6.07 18.90
C ARG A 228 21.03 4.92 19.87
N GLU A 229 20.54 3.73 19.56
CA GLU A 229 20.62 2.56 20.44
C GLU A 229 22.03 1.95 20.45
N HIS A 230 22.63 1.75 19.28
CA HIS A 230 23.97 1.16 19.15
C HIS A 230 25.12 2.16 19.37
N GLY A 231 24.80 3.44 19.58
CA GLY A 231 25.78 4.50 19.40
C GLY A 231 26.32 4.54 17.97
N ARG A 232 27.33 5.38 17.73
CA ARG A 232 28.07 5.32 16.47
C ARG A 232 28.73 3.93 16.43
N PRO A 233 28.51 3.11 15.39
CA PRO A 233 29.07 1.75 15.36
C PRO A 233 30.57 1.83 15.63
N GLU A 234 31.01 1.26 16.76
CA GLU A 234 32.41 1.32 17.24
C GLU A 234 33.41 0.67 16.26
N ASN A 235 32.93 0.02 15.20
CA ASN A 235 33.73 -0.57 14.13
C ASN A 235 34.35 0.46 13.16
N SER A 236 34.38 1.76 13.49
CA SER A 236 35.30 2.72 12.85
C SER A 236 36.55 3.01 13.68
N ALA A 237 36.82 2.24 14.73
CA ALA A 237 38.10 2.24 15.45
C ALA A 237 39.11 1.27 14.83
N THR A 238 39.31 1.33 13.51
CA THR A 238 40.63 1.02 12.93
C THR A 238 41.37 2.36 12.84
N PRO A 239 42.18 2.72 13.84
CA PRO A 239 43.06 3.88 13.70
C PRO A 239 44.14 3.51 12.67
N GLN A 240 44.43 4.45 11.76
CA GLN A 240 45.58 4.45 10.83
C GLN A 240 45.41 3.86 9.42
N SER A 241 44.33 4.16 8.71
CA SER A 241 44.45 4.37 7.25
C SER A 241 44.11 5.81 6.91
N THR A 242 45.15 6.62 6.73
CA THR A 242 45.18 8.02 6.29
C THR A 242 44.77 8.21 4.82
N GLU A 243 43.67 7.58 4.39
CA GLU A 243 43.10 7.73 3.06
C GLU A 243 41.62 8.14 3.17
N PRO A 244 41.27 9.42 2.93
CA PRO A 244 39.90 9.90 2.98
C PRO A 244 39.25 9.63 1.62
N LYS A 245 38.67 8.44 1.42
CA LYS A 245 37.83 8.20 0.25
C LYS A 245 36.55 7.47 0.62
N ASP A 246 35.46 8.23 0.53
CA ASP A 246 34.09 7.77 0.36
C ASP A 246 34.04 6.64 -0.69
N LYS A 247 34.23 5.39 -0.28
CA LYS A 247 33.86 4.23 -1.10
C LYS A 247 32.34 4.25 -1.17
N ARG A 248 31.80 5.03 -2.10
CA ARG A 248 30.39 5.01 -2.49
C ARG A 248 30.05 3.55 -2.72
N VAL A 249 29.16 3.00 -1.89
CA VAL A 249 28.67 1.62 -2.00
C VAL A 249 28.17 1.43 -3.43
N GLY A 250 29.01 0.79 -4.25
CA GLY A 250 28.82 0.63 -5.68
C GLY A 250 28.09 -0.66 -6.00
N GLY A 251 27.51 -0.74 -7.20
CA GLY A 251 26.95 -1.98 -7.74
C GLY A 251 25.72 -2.49 -6.99
N ASP A 252 25.74 -3.78 -6.68
CA ASP A 252 24.60 -4.57 -6.21
C ASP A 252 24.22 -4.31 -4.74
N GLN A 253 25.14 -3.74 -3.96
CA GLN A 253 24.91 -3.34 -2.57
C GLN A 253 24.13 -2.02 -2.44
N LYS A 254 23.94 -1.29 -3.55
CA LYS A 254 23.17 -0.04 -3.53
C LYS A 254 21.69 -0.34 -3.24
N ALA A 255 21.06 0.52 -2.43
CA ALA A 255 19.63 0.45 -2.17
C ALA A 255 18.82 0.55 -3.49
N SER A 256 17.87 -0.35 -3.64
CA SER A 256 16.89 -0.38 -4.72
C SER A 256 15.73 0.60 -4.44
N HIS A 257 14.70 0.53 -5.29
CA HIS A 257 13.44 1.25 -5.12
C HIS A 257 12.33 0.40 -4.47
N ALA A 258 12.67 -0.82 -4.05
CA ALA A 258 11.76 -1.71 -3.36
C ALA A 258 11.92 -1.55 -1.84
N PHE A 259 10.79 -1.40 -1.16
CA PHE A 259 10.68 -1.31 0.29
C PHE A 259 10.11 -2.63 0.81
N LEU A 260 10.81 -3.27 1.73
CA LEU A 260 10.34 -4.44 2.45
C LEU A 260 9.60 -3.95 3.70
N LEU A 261 8.34 -4.35 3.85
CA LEU A 261 7.54 -4.12 5.05
C LEU A 261 7.50 -5.42 5.85
N VAL A 262 7.79 -5.31 7.14
CA VAL A 262 7.93 -6.43 8.07
C VAL A 262 6.95 -6.27 9.22
N SER A 263 6.33 -7.37 9.64
CA SER A 263 5.62 -7.46 10.92
C SER A 263 5.91 -8.84 11.53
N ASP A 264 6.33 -8.84 12.78
CA ASP A 264 6.62 -9.99 13.62
C ASP A 264 6.30 -9.65 15.08
N GLU A 265 6.42 -10.63 15.98
CA GLU A 265 6.16 -10.44 17.41
C GLU A 265 6.96 -9.29 18.02
N LYS A 266 8.25 -9.17 17.67
CA LYS A 266 9.15 -8.14 18.19
C LYS A 266 8.75 -6.75 17.73
N THR A 267 8.43 -6.61 16.44
CA THR A 267 8.01 -5.34 15.87
C THR A 267 6.65 -4.91 16.40
N ALA A 268 5.69 -5.83 16.54
CA ALA A 268 4.34 -5.55 17.05
C ALA A 268 4.34 -4.90 18.45
N LEU A 269 5.27 -5.27 19.34
CA LEU A 269 5.40 -4.66 20.66
C LEU A 269 5.82 -3.17 20.61
N ARG A 270 6.54 -2.76 19.56
CA ARG A 270 7.04 -1.40 19.39
C ARG A 270 6.07 -0.54 18.59
N ALA A 271 5.79 -0.97 17.36
CA ALA A 271 4.85 -0.38 16.42
C ALA A 271 4.55 -1.41 15.34
N ASP A 272 3.33 -1.48 14.81
CA ASP A 272 2.94 -2.58 13.92
C ASP A 272 2.66 -2.11 12.49
N MET A 273 3.15 -2.87 11.50
CA MET A 273 2.84 -2.70 10.08
C MET A 273 1.48 -3.32 9.69
N ALA A 274 0.81 -4.08 10.56
CA ALA A 274 -0.43 -4.78 10.22
C ALA A 274 -1.51 -3.82 9.71
N ALA A 275 -1.71 -2.66 10.34
CA ALA A 275 -2.70 -1.68 9.88
C ALA A 275 -2.40 -1.17 8.46
N THR A 276 -1.13 -0.93 8.14
CA THR A 276 -0.67 -0.56 6.80
C THR A 276 -0.86 -1.72 5.80
N ALA A 277 -0.52 -2.94 6.19
CA ALA A 277 -0.70 -4.14 5.37
C ALA A 277 -2.18 -4.40 5.05
N ILE A 278 -3.07 -4.24 6.03
CA ILE A 278 -4.53 -4.34 5.85
C ILE A 278 -5.02 -3.27 4.88
N ALA A 279 -4.54 -2.03 5.00
CA ALA A 279 -4.91 -0.97 4.07
C ALA A 279 -4.47 -1.28 2.62
N LEU A 280 -3.25 -1.80 2.44
CA LEU A 280 -2.74 -2.25 1.15
C LEU A 280 -3.59 -3.39 0.57
N TRP A 281 -3.93 -4.39 1.39
CA TRP A 281 -4.81 -5.51 1.01
C TRP A 281 -6.20 -5.04 0.59
N ARG A 282 -6.77 -4.02 1.25
CA ARG A 282 -8.06 -3.44 0.84
C ARG A 282 -7.97 -2.80 -0.55
N VAL A 283 -6.88 -2.10 -0.87
CA VAL A 283 -6.66 -1.60 -2.24
C VAL A 283 -6.55 -2.76 -3.22
N ARG A 284 -5.80 -3.82 -2.87
CA ARG A 284 -5.66 -5.04 -3.68
C ARG A 284 -7.01 -5.67 -4.02
N MET A 285 -7.82 -5.96 -2.99
CA MET A 285 -9.14 -6.59 -3.14
C MET A 285 -10.10 -5.71 -3.94
N TRP A 286 -10.10 -4.40 -3.66
CA TRP A 286 -10.97 -3.45 -4.34
C TRP A 286 -10.73 -3.45 -5.85
N GLU A 287 -9.47 -3.39 -6.29
CA GLU A 287 -9.09 -3.36 -7.70
C GLU A 287 -9.24 -4.73 -8.40
N GLY A 288 -9.74 -5.76 -7.70
CA GLY A 288 -10.11 -7.05 -8.29
C GLY A 288 -9.07 -8.16 -8.14
N ALA A 289 -7.89 -7.87 -7.59
CA ALA A 289 -6.86 -8.89 -7.42
C ALA A 289 -7.30 -9.93 -6.37
N GLY A 290 -7.19 -11.21 -6.73
CA GLY A 290 -7.72 -12.35 -5.95
C GLY A 290 -9.14 -12.79 -6.33
N TRP A 291 -9.81 -12.08 -7.24
CA TRP A 291 -11.12 -12.48 -7.79
C TRP A 291 -11.02 -13.07 -9.21
N GLU A 292 -9.84 -13.00 -9.83
CA GLU A 292 -9.59 -13.40 -11.23
C GLU A 292 -9.87 -14.89 -11.49
N GLU A 293 -9.68 -15.76 -10.48
CA GLU A 293 -9.95 -17.20 -10.58
C GLU A 293 -11.46 -17.53 -10.71
N PHE A 294 -12.35 -16.65 -10.24
CA PHE A 294 -13.80 -16.89 -10.30
C PHE A 294 -14.43 -16.48 -11.64
N GLY A 295 -13.75 -15.65 -12.43
CA GLY A 295 -14.24 -15.19 -13.74
C GLY A 295 -14.01 -16.18 -14.89
N GLY A 296 -13.13 -17.17 -14.68
CA GLY A 296 -12.74 -18.16 -15.67
C GLY A 296 -13.47 -19.49 -15.55
N GLY A 297 -14.79 -19.53 -15.32
CA GLY A 297 -15.68 -20.68 -15.55
C GLY A 297 -15.42 -22.05 -14.87
N ARG A 298 -14.24 -22.33 -14.32
CA ARG A 298 -13.83 -23.65 -13.77
C ARG A 298 -12.61 -23.50 -12.86
N SER A 299 -12.80 -23.05 -11.62
CA SER A 299 -11.79 -23.19 -10.55
C SER A 299 -12.38 -22.77 -9.18
N GLY A 300 -13.67 -23.03 -8.94
CA GLY A 300 -14.19 -22.95 -7.58
C GLY A 300 -13.73 -24.19 -6.84
N TRP A 301 -12.89 -24.03 -5.80
CA TRP A 301 -12.46 -25.05 -4.83
C TRP A 301 -12.83 -26.48 -5.24
N GLU A 302 -12.10 -27.05 -6.19
CA GLU A 302 -12.21 -28.48 -6.46
C GLU A 302 -11.63 -29.18 -5.24
N PHE A 303 -12.50 -29.59 -4.31
CA PHE A 303 -12.17 -30.60 -3.33
C PHE A 303 -11.69 -31.81 -4.12
N ARG A 304 -10.37 -32.00 -4.17
CA ARG A 304 -9.79 -33.27 -4.58
C ARG A 304 -10.28 -34.28 -3.56
N SER A 305 -11.33 -35.00 -3.92
CA SER A 305 -11.73 -36.18 -3.18
C SER A 305 -10.58 -37.20 -3.30
N PRO A 306 -10.23 -37.88 -2.21
CA PRO A 306 -9.16 -38.88 -2.20
C PRO A 306 -9.41 -40.03 -3.19
#